data_AF-A0A342I4E9-F1
#
_entry.id   AF-A0A342I4E9-F1
#
_cell.length_a   1.000
_cell.length_b   1.000
_cell.length_c   1.000
_cell.angle_alpha   90.00
_cell.angle_beta   90.00
_cell.angle_gamma   90.00
#
_symmetry.space_group_name_H-M   'P 1'
#
loop_
_entity.id
_entity.type
_entity.pdbx_description
1 polymer ?
#
loop_
_entity_poly.entity_id
_entity_poly.type
_entity_poly.pdbx_seq_one_letter_code
_entity_poly.pdbx_strand_id
1 'polypeptide(L)'
;MNKLLMKLIMLFIISLMILSLYLSINMNNNHPIFLGFMLFMFSVLTSIFMNMYFSSYWISYIMFLMMIGGLMILFLYFTSIASNEKFFFNKYMMMKLIFKYIFLLMLIYFMVKKNHFNNNEFMENIYIQIMKIYNMQKMNILMIKNMFNLPMMKMTMFLIIYLLFSMISIVKICIKINLPIRLKKYM
;
A
#
# COMPACT_ATOMS: atom_id res chain seq x y z
N MET A 1 22.94 7.43 -2.17
CA MET A 1 21.89 8.18 -1.44
C MET A 1 20.83 7.23 -0.91
N ASN A 2 20.39 7.23 0.34
CA ASN A 2 21.12 7.26 1.60
C ASN A 2 20.70 5.96 2.31
N LYS A 3 21.60 5.03 2.63
CA LYS A 3 21.26 3.78 3.36
C LYS A 3 20.50 4.09 4.66
N LEU A 4 20.85 5.20 5.29
CA LEU A 4 20.13 5.78 6.43
C LEU A 4 18.68 6.13 6.07
N LEU A 5 18.46 6.79 4.93
CA LEU A 5 17.12 7.15 4.43
C LEU A 5 16.29 5.90 4.12
N MET A 6 16.88 4.89 3.48
CA MET A 6 16.18 3.62 3.21
C MET A 6 15.82 2.88 4.50
N LYS A 7 16.73 2.85 5.49
CA LYS A 7 16.44 2.32 6.82
C LYS A 7 15.34 3.13 7.51
N LEU A 8 15.40 4.45 7.50
CA LEU A 8 14.39 5.32 8.10
C LEU A 8 13.01 5.11 7.46
N ILE A 9 12.94 5.01 6.13
CA ILE A 9 11.69 4.72 5.41
C ILE A 9 11.16 3.34 5.78
N MET A 10 12.02 2.32 5.83
CA MET A 10 11.62 0.97 6.25
C MET A 10 11.05 0.96 7.67
N LEU A 11 11.69 1.66 8.60
CA LEU A 11 11.24 1.77 9.99
C LEU A 11 9.91 2.52 10.07
N PHE A 12 9.72 3.54 9.25
CA PHE A 12 8.48 4.30 9.17
C PHE A 12 7.33 3.48 8.56
N ILE A 13 7.62 2.61 7.59
CA ILE A 13 6.63 1.66 7.05
C ILE A 13 6.22 0.66 8.12
N ILE A 14 7.17 0.11 8.88
CA ILE A 14 6.90 -0.84 9.97
C ILE A 14 6.05 -0.17 11.06
N SER A 15 6.36 1.07 11.44
CA SER A 15 5.58 1.79 12.45
C SER A 15 4.14 2.04 11.99
N LEU A 16 3.94 2.36 10.70
CA LEU A 16 2.61 2.54 10.13
C LEU A 16 1.81 1.23 10.05
N MET A 17 2.45 0.11 9.71
CA MET A 17 1.78 -1.20 9.73
C MET A 17 1.28 -1.55 11.14
N ILE A 18 2.11 -1.36 12.15
CA ILE A 18 1.73 -1.63 13.55
C ILE A 18 0.60 -0.71 14.00
N LEU A 19 0.63 0.57 13.60
CA LEU A 19 -0.44 1.51 13.89
C LEU A 19 -1.76 1.09 13.23
N SER A 20 -1.71 0.61 11.98
CA SER A 20 -2.90 0.14 11.26
C SER A 20 -3.54 -1.09 11.94
N LEU A 21 -2.72 -2.05 12.38
CA LEU A 21 -3.19 -3.22 13.13
C LEU A 21 -3.83 -2.82 14.46
N TYR A 22 -3.23 -1.87 15.19
CA TYR A 22 -3.81 -1.40 16.45
C TYR A 22 -5.15 -0.68 16.25
N LEU A 23 -5.25 0.17 15.22
CA LEU A 23 -6.50 0.84 14.87
C LEU A 23 -7.60 -0.15 14.47
N SER A 24 -7.21 -1.28 13.86
CA SER A 24 -8.14 -2.36 13.49
C SER A 24 -8.64 -3.21 14.66
N ILE A 25 -7.99 -3.14 15.83
CA ILE A 25 -8.44 -3.84 17.04
C ILE A 25 -9.44 -2.98 17.83
N ASN A 26 -9.34 -1.66 17.73
CA ASN A 26 -10.21 -0.70 18.42
C ASN A 26 -11.41 -0.22 17.57
N MET A 27 -11.91 -1.09 16.68
CA MET A 27 -12.80 -0.73 15.56
C MET A 27 -14.17 -0.14 15.92
N ASN A 28 -14.58 -0.14 17.19
CA ASN A 28 -15.91 0.34 17.54
C ASN A 28 -16.10 1.86 17.35
N ASN A 29 -15.01 2.66 17.27
CA ASN A 29 -15.12 4.13 17.24
C ASN A 29 -14.35 4.81 16.08
N ASN A 30 -13.78 4.06 15.13
CA ASN A 30 -12.96 4.66 14.07
C ASN A 30 -13.78 4.85 12.79
N HIS A 31 -13.98 6.10 12.37
CA HIS A 31 -14.67 6.41 11.11
C HIS A 31 -13.87 5.85 9.91
N PRO A 32 -14.56 5.30 8.89
CA PRO A 32 -13.92 4.71 7.70
C PRO A 32 -12.99 5.69 6.97
N ILE A 33 -13.28 6.99 7.01
CA ILE A 33 -12.44 8.05 6.40
C ILE A 33 -11.02 8.08 7.01
N PHE A 34 -10.89 7.95 8.33
CA PHE A 34 -9.57 7.98 8.97
C PHE A 34 -8.75 6.73 8.62
N LEU A 35 -9.41 5.58 8.54
CA LEU A 35 -8.78 4.34 8.07
C LEU A 35 -8.34 4.47 6.59
N GLY A 36 -9.15 5.09 5.73
CA GLY A 36 -8.80 5.38 4.34
C GLY A 36 -7.60 6.32 4.20
N PHE A 37 -7.52 7.35 5.03
CA PHE A 37 -6.37 8.27 5.04
C PHE A 37 -5.07 7.58 5.49
N MET A 38 -5.15 6.71 6.50
CA MET A 38 -4.00 5.91 6.95
C MET A 38 -3.49 4.96 5.85
N LEU A 39 -4.40 4.31 5.13
CA LEU A 39 -4.07 3.48 3.97
C LEU A 39 -3.42 4.29 2.84
N PHE A 40 -3.90 5.51 2.57
CA PHE A 40 -3.30 6.40 1.58
C PHE A 40 -1.84 6.70 1.93
N MET A 41 -1.55 7.17 3.15
CA MET A 41 -0.18 7.48 3.56
C MET A 41 0.75 6.26 3.47
N PHE A 42 0.26 5.09 3.89
CA PHE A 42 0.99 3.83 3.77
C PHE A 42 1.31 3.46 2.31
N SER A 43 0.35 3.65 1.39
CA SER A 43 0.55 3.37 -0.04
C SER A 43 1.60 4.27 -0.70
N VAL A 44 1.65 5.56 -0.33
CA VAL A 44 2.66 6.49 -0.84
C VAL A 44 4.06 6.05 -0.37
N LEU A 45 4.23 5.76 0.92
CA LEU A 45 5.53 5.42 1.49
C LEU A 45 6.07 4.09 0.98
N THR A 46 5.20 3.10 0.81
CA THR A 46 5.58 1.81 0.22
C THR A 46 6.00 1.96 -1.25
N SER A 47 5.33 2.80 -2.04
CA SER A 47 5.75 3.05 -3.44
C SER A 47 7.13 3.68 -3.54
N ILE A 48 7.45 4.62 -2.63
CA ILE A 48 8.77 5.24 -2.54
C ILE A 48 9.82 4.20 -2.13
N PHE A 49 9.52 3.33 -1.17
CA PHE A 49 10.44 2.26 -0.76
C PHE A 49 10.71 1.26 -1.89
N MET A 50 9.69 0.88 -2.66
CA MET A 50 9.85 -0.02 -3.81
C MET A 50 10.73 0.59 -4.90
N ASN A 51 10.65 1.90 -5.14
CA ASN A 51 11.54 2.59 -6.08
C ASN A 51 12.99 2.63 -5.59
N MET A 52 13.22 2.63 -4.28
CA MET A 52 14.57 2.55 -3.72
C MET A 52 15.13 1.13 -3.76
N TYR A 53 14.27 0.11 -3.62
CA TYR A 53 14.67 -1.29 -3.63
C TYR A 53 14.90 -1.81 -5.06
N PHE A 54 13.97 -1.54 -5.96
CA PHE A 54 14.08 -1.86 -7.37
C PHE A 54 14.65 -0.66 -8.11
N SER A 55 15.76 -0.85 -8.80
CA SER A 55 16.38 0.20 -9.62
C SER A 55 15.56 0.61 -10.87
N SER A 56 14.33 0.11 -10.99
CA SER A 56 13.39 0.37 -12.08
C SER A 56 12.14 1.10 -11.56
N TYR A 57 11.90 2.31 -12.05
CA TYR A 57 10.77 3.16 -11.66
C TYR A 57 9.39 2.65 -12.13
N TRP A 58 9.34 1.81 -13.17
CA TRP A 58 8.09 1.33 -13.77
C TRP A 58 7.21 0.55 -12.78
N ILE A 59 7.82 -0.33 -11.98
CA ILE A 59 7.10 -1.18 -11.02
C ILE A 59 6.55 -0.35 -9.85
N SER A 60 7.36 0.56 -9.29
CA SER A 60 6.91 1.45 -8.23
C SER A 60 5.78 2.38 -8.67
N TYR A 61 5.81 2.83 -9.94
CA TYR A 61 4.79 3.69 -10.51
C TYR A 61 3.45 2.95 -10.72
N ILE A 62 3.49 1.74 -11.30
CA ILE A 62 2.29 0.92 -11.49
C ILE A 62 1.65 0.59 -10.12
N MET A 63 2.45 0.26 -9.11
CA MET A 63 1.96 -0.02 -7.76
C MET A 63 1.26 1.19 -7.13
N PHE A 64 1.83 2.39 -7.30
CA PHE A 64 1.23 3.63 -6.79
C PHE A 64 -0.13 3.93 -7.43
N LEU A 65 -0.22 3.83 -8.76
CA LEU A 65 -1.47 4.10 -9.49
C LEU A 65 -2.58 3.13 -9.10
N MET A 66 -2.29 1.83 -9.03
CA MET A 66 -3.31 0.83 -8.69
C MET A 66 -3.84 1.04 -7.26
N MET A 67 -2.96 1.37 -6.30
CA MET A 67 -3.38 1.60 -4.92
C MET A 67 -4.24 2.87 -4.76
N ILE A 68 -3.88 3.98 -5.43
CA ILE A 68 -4.68 5.21 -5.38
C ILE A 68 -6.04 5.02 -6.09
N GLY A 69 -6.07 4.33 -7.23
CA GLY A 69 -7.33 4.03 -7.93
C GLY A 69 -8.30 3.25 -7.05
N GLY A 70 -7.82 2.24 -6.32
CA GLY A 70 -8.63 1.48 -5.37
C GLY A 70 -9.14 2.33 -4.19
N LEU A 71 -8.29 3.22 -3.66
CA LEU A 71 -8.68 4.12 -2.56
C LEU A 71 -9.74 5.15 -2.98
N MET A 72 -9.68 5.66 -4.21
CA MET A 72 -10.70 6.59 -4.73
C MET A 72 -12.09 5.94 -4.80
N ILE A 73 -12.16 4.69 -5.24
CA ILE A 73 -13.43 3.94 -5.32
C ILE A 73 -13.98 3.70 -3.91
N LEU A 74 -13.13 3.31 -2.95
CA LEU A 74 -13.52 3.15 -1.55
C LEU A 74 -14.01 4.48 -0.93
N PHE A 75 -13.37 5.59 -1.25
CA PHE A 75 -13.80 6.91 -0.77
C PHE A 75 -15.20 7.28 -1.28
N LEU A 76 -15.48 7.07 -2.57
CA LEU A 76 -16.81 7.28 -3.16
C LEU A 76 -17.89 6.40 -2.50
N TYR A 77 -17.55 5.15 -2.19
CA TYR A 77 -18.47 4.25 -1.50
C TYR A 77 -18.83 4.78 -0.11
N PHE A 78 -17.84 5.16 0.71
CA PHE A 78 -18.10 5.62 2.08
C PHE A 78 -18.85 6.95 2.14
N THR A 79 -18.57 7.90 1.25
CA THR A 79 -19.32 9.17 1.20
C THR A 79 -20.76 8.98 0.74
N SER A 80 -21.06 7.92 -0.04
CA SER A 80 -22.42 7.60 -0.46
C SER A 80 -23.28 6.93 0.62
N ILE A 81 -22.66 6.35 1.66
CA ILE A 81 -23.36 5.51 2.66
C ILE A 81 -23.37 6.15 4.05
N ALA A 82 -22.36 6.92 4.41
CA ALA A 82 -22.30 7.53 5.73
C ALA A 82 -23.11 8.83 5.78
N SER A 83 -23.99 8.94 6.78
CA SER A 83 -24.40 10.23 7.34
C SER A 83 -23.14 11.02 7.70
N ASN A 84 -23.09 12.33 7.42
CA ASN A 84 -21.98 13.21 7.78
C ASN A 84 -21.88 13.41 9.31
N GLU A 85 -21.71 12.32 10.07
CA GLU A 85 -21.58 12.36 11.51
C GLU A 85 -20.24 13.01 11.87
N LYS A 86 -20.31 14.01 12.75
CA LYS A 86 -19.12 14.74 13.19
C LYS A 86 -18.20 13.77 13.91
N PHE A 87 -16.93 13.82 13.54
CA PHE A 87 -15.87 13.06 14.19
C PHE A 87 -15.70 13.49 15.66
N PHE A 88 -16.13 12.66 16.61
CA PHE A 88 -15.86 12.88 18.03
C PHE A 88 -14.57 12.19 18.44
N PHE A 89 -13.46 12.93 18.41
CA PHE A 89 -12.19 12.45 18.94
C PHE A 89 -12.16 12.60 20.46
N ASN A 90 -12.11 11.48 21.19
CA ASN A 90 -11.82 11.53 22.62
C ASN A 90 -10.33 11.88 22.83
N LYS A 91 -10.05 13.05 23.43
CA LYS A 91 -8.68 13.55 23.71
C LYS A 91 -7.84 12.53 24.48
N TYR A 92 -8.44 11.77 25.40
CA TYR A 92 -7.75 10.76 26.18
C TYR A 92 -7.31 9.56 25.33
N MET A 93 -8.13 9.16 24.36
CA MET A 93 -7.76 8.11 23.39
C MET A 93 -6.62 8.58 22.49
N MET A 94 -6.63 9.85 22.06
CA MET A 94 -5.54 10.42 21.27
C MET A 94 -4.23 10.49 22.06
N MET A 95 -4.24 10.92 23.31
CA MET A 95 -3.03 10.89 24.14
C MET A 95 -2.50 9.46 24.32
N LYS A 96 -3.36 8.48 24.59
CA LYS A 96 -2.95 7.07 24.67
C LYS A 96 -2.30 6.57 23.38
N LEU A 97 -2.86 6.93 22.22
CA LEU A 97 -2.28 6.58 20.92
C LEU A 97 -0.89 7.20 20.73
N ILE A 98 -0.73 8.48 21.06
CA ILE A 98 0.54 9.20 20.93
C ILE A 98 1.62 8.57 21.83
N PHE A 99 1.33 8.32 23.11
CA PHE A 99 2.29 7.70 24.02
C PHE A 99 2.74 6.31 23.57
N LYS A 100 1.80 5.48 23.10
CA LYS A 100 2.14 4.15 22.55
C LYS A 100 2.97 4.24 21.29
N TYR A 101 2.69 5.20 20.41
CA TYR A 101 3.47 5.41 19.19
C TYR A 101 4.90 5.85 19.51
N ILE A 102 5.08 6.77 20.46
CA ILE A 102 6.41 7.21 20.92
C ILE A 102 7.19 6.03 21.50
N PHE A 103 6.55 5.19 22.33
CA PHE A 103 7.19 4.00 22.89
C PHE A 103 7.65 3.03 21.79
N LEU A 104 6.83 2.83 20.77
CA LEU A 104 7.18 2.01 19.62
C LEU A 104 8.41 2.55 18.88
N LEU A 105 8.44 3.87 18.61
CA LEU A 105 9.59 4.51 17.96
C LEU A 105 10.88 4.33 18.76
N MET A 106 10.80 4.42 20.10
CA MET A 106 11.96 4.22 20.97
C MET A 106 12.48 2.77 20.90
N LEU A 107 11.59 1.77 20.88
CA LEU A 107 11.97 0.37 20.72
C LEU A 107 12.65 0.12 19.36
N ILE A 108 12.07 0.67 18.30
CA ILE A 108 12.61 0.57 16.95
C ILE A 108 14.01 1.18 16.87
N TYR A 109 14.18 2.38 17.45
CA TYR A 109 15.49 3.05 17.50
C TYR A 109 16.55 2.20 18.20
N PHE A 110 16.18 1.54 19.31
CA PHE A 110 17.10 0.67 20.04
C PHE A 110 17.53 -0.56 19.22
N MET A 111 16.60 -1.18 18.51
CA MET A 111 16.90 -2.33 17.63
C MET A 111 17.86 -1.95 16.50
N VAL A 112 17.68 -0.78 15.90
CA VAL A 112 18.53 -0.30 14.80
C VAL A 112 19.94 0.02 15.28
N LYS A 113 20.06 0.60 16.47
CA LYS A 113 21.37 0.95 17.05
C LYS A 113 22.20 -0.29 17.38
N LYS A 114 21.55 -1.39 17.79
CA LYS A 114 22.22 -2.64 18.19
C LYS A 114 22.70 -3.48 17.01
N ASN A 115 22.03 -3.38 15.85
CA ASN A 115 22.46 -4.04 14.62
C ASN A 115 23.58 -3.23 13.93
N HIS A 116 24.83 -3.48 14.34
CA HIS A 116 26.03 -3.19 13.55
C HIS A 116 26.01 -4.03 12.26
N PHE A 117 25.21 -3.64 11.28
CA PHE A 117 25.39 -4.12 9.91
C PHE A 117 26.69 -3.52 9.37
N ASN A 118 27.73 -4.35 9.30
CA ASN A 118 29.03 -4.05 8.71
C ASN A 118 28.85 -3.28 7.40
N ASN A 119 29.26 -2.01 7.43
CA ASN A 119 29.15 -1.10 6.29
C ASN A 119 30.13 -1.44 5.15
N ASN A 120 31.07 -2.36 5.37
CA ASN A 120 32.24 -2.53 4.50
C ASN A 120 31.98 -3.47 3.31
N GLU A 121 31.29 -4.60 3.50
CA GLU A 121 31.01 -5.56 2.39
C GLU A 121 29.99 -5.01 1.36
N PHE A 122 29.22 -3.98 1.72
CA PHE A 122 28.24 -3.38 0.83
C PHE A 122 28.79 -2.25 -0.04
N MET A 123 30.01 -1.76 0.18
CA MET A 123 30.57 -0.66 -0.63
C MET A 123 31.07 -1.13 -2.00
N GLU A 124 31.58 -2.36 -2.10
CA GLU A 124 31.94 -2.96 -3.39
C GLU A 124 30.72 -3.26 -4.27
N ASN A 125 29.60 -3.66 -3.65
CA ASN A 125 28.35 -3.92 -4.35
C ASN A 125 27.70 -2.66 -4.96
N ILE A 126 27.99 -1.46 -4.43
CA ILE A 126 27.42 -0.20 -4.93
C ILE A 126 28.07 0.23 -6.24
N TYR A 127 29.39 0.05 -6.39
CA TYR A 127 30.08 0.33 -7.66
C TYR A 127 29.59 -0.59 -8.79
N ILE A 128 29.34 -1.86 -8.46
CA ILE A 128 28.73 -2.83 -9.38
C ILE A 128 27.28 -2.45 -9.72
N GLN A 129 26.53 -1.89 -8.75
CA GLN A 129 25.15 -1.43 -8.97
C GLN A 129 25.09 -0.19 -9.88
N ILE A 130 26.02 0.75 -9.77
CA ILE A 130 26.05 1.96 -10.62
C ILE A 130 26.34 1.60 -12.08
N MET A 131 27.22 0.64 -12.34
CA MET A 131 27.44 0.11 -13.70
C MET A 131 26.22 -0.63 -14.26
N LYS A 132 25.35 -1.19 -13.41
CA LYS A 132 24.07 -1.77 -13.84
C LYS A 132 23.02 -0.72 -14.21
N ILE A 133 23.13 0.53 -13.72
CA ILE A 133 22.15 1.61 -13.99
C ILE A 133 22.09 1.96 -15.49
N TYR A 134 23.21 1.95 -16.20
CA TYR A 134 23.23 2.19 -17.65
C TYR A 134 22.57 1.07 -18.48
N ASN A 135 22.40 -0.13 -17.91
CA ASN A 135 21.64 -1.22 -18.52
C ASN A 135 20.15 -1.25 -18.09
N MET A 136 19.67 -0.30 -17.26
CA MET A 136 18.33 -0.36 -16.66
C MET A 136 17.17 -0.01 -17.61
N GLN A 137 17.38 0.88 -18.59
CA GLN A 137 16.34 1.13 -19.60
C GLN A 137 16.07 -0.12 -20.44
N LYS A 138 17.11 -0.89 -20.76
CA LYS A 138 16.95 -2.20 -21.40
C LYS A 138 16.26 -3.20 -20.48
N MET A 139 16.55 -3.22 -19.17
CA MET A 139 15.88 -4.11 -18.20
C MET A 139 14.37 -3.87 -18.10
N ASN A 140 13.88 -2.64 -18.11
CA ASN A 140 12.44 -2.36 -18.08
C ASN A 140 11.73 -2.97 -19.30
N ILE A 141 12.30 -2.76 -20.49
CA ILE A 141 11.77 -3.28 -21.75
C ILE A 141 11.90 -4.81 -21.78
N LEU A 142 13.00 -5.36 -21.27
CA LEU A 142 13.21 -6.81 -21.17
C LEU A 142 12.20 -7.47 -20.22
N MET A 143 11.91 -6.86 -19.08
CA MET A 143 10.90 -7.37 -18.13
C MET A 143 9.53 -7.44 -18.78
N ILE A 144 9.07 -6.36 -19.43
CA ILE A 144 7.77 -6.33 -20.12
C ILE A 144 7.75 -7.38 -21.24
N LYS A 145 8.82 -7.47 -22.04
CA LYS A 145 8.95 -8.46 -23.10
C LYS A 145 8.91 -9.89 -22.56
N ASN A 146 9.53 -10.13 -21.40
CA ASN A 146 9.53 -11.45 -20.76
C ASN A 146 8.15 -11.86 -20.24
N MET A 147 7.25 -10.92 -19.91
CA MET A 147 5.87 -11.25 -19.51
C MET A 147 5.06 -11.86 -20.66
N PHE A 148 5.31 -11.40 -21.90
CA PHE A 148 4.61 -11.90 -23.09
C PHE A 148 5.34 -13.06 -23.78
N ASN A 149 6.52 -13.44 -23.30
CA ASN A 149 7.24 -14.60 -23.81
C ASN A 149 6.80 -15.89 -23.10
N LEU A 150 6.93 -17.02 -23.81
CA LEU A 150 6.80 -18.34 -23.19
C LEU A 150 7.94 -18.54 -22.16
N PRO A 151 7.67 -19.13 -20.97
CA PRO A 151 6.42 -19.74 -20.50
C PRO A 151 5.44 -18.76 -19.79
N MET A 152 5.86 -17.54 -19.48
CA MET A 152 5.08 -16.56 -18.71
C MET A 152 3.79 -16.13 -19.42
N MET A 153 3.75 -16.22 -20.74
CA MET A 153 2.54 -15.98 -21.54
C MET A 153 1.32 -16.79 -21.07
N LYS A 154 1.51 -18.01 -20.55
CA LYS A 154 0.39 -18.81 -20.00
C LYS A 154 -0.25 -18.13 -18.79
N MET A 155 0.57 -17.57 -17.91
CA MET A 155 0.10 -16.84 -16.73
C MET A 155 -0.59 -15.52 -17.12
N THR A 156 -0.07 -14.80 -18.12
CA THR A 156 -0.72 -13.57 -18.59
C THR A 156 -2.07 -13.85 -19.24
N MET A 157 -2.20 -14.92 -20.03
CA MET A 157 -3.49 -15.33 -20.60
C MET A 157 -4.52 -15.70 -19.52
N PHE A 158 -4.09 -16.40 -18.46
CA PHE A 158 -4.98 -16.69 -17.32
C PHE A 158 -5.49 -15.41 -16.64
N LEU A 159 -4.63 -14.41 -16.41
CA LEU A 159 -5.02 -13.14 -15.80
C LEU A 159 -6.03 -12.36 -16.67
N ILE A 160 -5.88 -12.37 -17.99
CA ILE A 160 -6.83 -11.72 -18.91
C ILE A 160 -8.21 -12.38 -18.79
N ILE A 161 -8.27 -13.71 -18.81
CA ILE A 161 -9.53 -14.47 -18.66
C ILE A 161 -10.16 -14.18 -17.28
N TYR A 162 -9.36 -14.12 -16.22
CA TYR A 162 -9.83 -13.79 -14.88
C TYR A 162 -10.45 -12.38 -14.80
N LEU A 163 -9.80 -11.37 -15.36
CA LEU A 163 -10.33 -9.99 -15.40
C LEU A 163 -11.60 -9.89 -16.25
N LEU A 164 -11.70 -10.66 -17.34
CA LEU A 164 -12.90 -10.71 -18.16
C LEU A 164 -14.07 -11.37 -17.41
N PHE A 165 -13.80 -12.48 -16.72
CA PHE A 165 -14.79 -13.15 -15.88
C PHE A 165 -15.28 -12.26 -14.73
N SER A 166 -14.37 -11.54 -14.06
CA SER A 166 -14.74 -10.63 -12.97
C SER A 166 -15.64 -9.51 -13.47
N MET A 167 -15.35 -8.89 -14.62
CA MET A 167 -16.22 -7.89 -15.23
C MET A 167 -17.63 -8.43 -15.53
N ILE A 168 -17.74 -9.62 -16.14
CA ILE A 168 -19.05 -10.25 -16.41
C ILE A 168 -19.81 -10.50 -15.10
N SER A 169 -19.11 -10.99 -14.08
CA SER A 169 -19.71 -11.29 -12.78
C SER A 169 -20.24 -10.02 -12.09
N ILE A 170 -19.48 -8.92 -12.13
CA ILE A 170 -19.86 -7.64 -11.56
C ILE A 170 -21.09 -7.08 -12.29
N VAL A 171 -21.11 -7.12 -13.63
CA VAL A 171 -22.27 -6.67 -14.42
C VAL A 171 -23.53 -7.48 -14.06
N LYS A 172 -23.41 -8.81 -13.92
CA LYS A 172 -24.54 -9.67 -13.50
C LYS A 172 -25.04 -9.32 -12.08
N ILE A 173 -24.14 -9.04 -11.14
CA ILE A 173 -24.50 -8.63 -9.78
C ILE A 173 -25.23 -7.28 -9.81
N CYS A 174 -24.70 -6.29 -10.54
CA CYS A 174 -25.31 -4.96 -10.65
C CYS A 174 -26.73 -5.01 -11.26
N ILE A 175 -26.94 -5.82 -12.31
CA ILE A 175 -28.27 -5.94 -12.94
C ILE A 175 -29.31 -6.54 -11.97
N LYS A 176 -28.90 -7.47 -11.09
CA LYS A 176 -29.79 -8.08 -10.08
C LYS A 176 -30.21 -7.09 -8.98
N ILE A 177 -29.41 -6.05 -8.73
CA ILE A 177 -29.64 -5.02 -7.71
C ILE A 177 -30.62 -3.93 -8.17
N ASN A 178 -31.07 -3.94 -9.43
CA ASN A 178 -32.07 -2.98 -9.95
C ASN A 178 -33.48 -3.12 -9.31
N LEU A 179 -33.72 -4.08 -8.41
CA LEU A 179 -34.85 -4.03 -7.49
C LEU A 179 -34.57 -2.93 -6.45
N PRO A 180 -35.43 -1.90 -6.31
CA PRO A 180 -35.13 -0.75 -5.47
C PRO A 180 -34.86 -1.18 -4.02
N ILE A 181 -33.65 -0.88 -3.52
CA ILE A 181 -33.24 -1.12 -2.11
C ILE A 181 -34.13 -0.31 -1.14
N ARG A 182 -34.90 0.66 -1.64
CA ARG A 182 -35.91 1.41 -0.90
C ARG A 182 -37.33 0.98 -1.29
N LEU A 183 -37.74 -0.25 -0.98
CA LEU A 183 -39.15 -0.66 -0.90
C LEU A 183 -39.31 -1.95 -0.08
N LYS A 184 -39.26 -1.80 1.25
CA LYS A 184 -39.99 -2.65 2.22
C LYS A 184 -40.05 -1.93 3.57
N LYS A 185 -40.72 -0.78 3.57
CA LYS A 185 -41.40 -0.26 4.76
C LYS A 185 -42.87 -0.24 4.38
N TYR A 186 -43.64 -1.13 5.00
CA TYR A 186 -45.11 -1.25 4.93
C TYR A 186 -45.69 -1.84 3.64
N MET A 187 -45.77 -3.18 3.59
CA MET A 187 -46.96 -3.93 3.18
C MET A 187 -47.06 -5.16 4.07
#